data_AF-A0AAU0NDH6-F1
#
_entry.id   AF-A0AAU0NDH6-F1
#
_cell.length_a   1.000
_cell.length_b   1.000
_cell.length_c   1.000
_cell.angle_alpha   90.00
_cell.angle_beta   90.00
_cell.angle_gamma   90.00
#
_symmetry.space_group_name_H-M   'P 1'
#
loop_
_entity.id
_entity.type
_entity.pdbx_description
1 polymer ?
#
loop_
_entity_poly.entity_id
_entity_poly.type
_entity_poly.pdbx_seq_one_letter_code
_entity_poly.pdbx_strand_id
1 'polypeptide(L)'
;MSQNTTNAKMADQISQQELQHLITVSTGFIDAYIIDCHGKDPMLLPQNIVLSALDSDTQVKVVEWHDAQLPVYAVNDPTRKSGVALVIEGDEVHQRFALMCNEMPKTIRLRISEVVDADQQVTDPAVFQYVRMGDQLFHIPQMGYIQSSIGL
;
A
#
# COMPACT_ATOMS: atom_id res chain seq x y z
N MET A 1 -51.44 -29.64 -19.11
CA MET A 1 -50.19 -29.44 -19.87
C MET A 1 -49.87 -27.95 -19.92
N SER A 2 -48.59 -27.62 -19.71
CA SER A 2 -47.90 -26.40 -20.11
C SER A 2 -48.42 -25.07 -19.57
N GLN A 3 -47.79 -24.55 -18.50
CA GLN A 3 -47.23 -23.18 -18.41
C GLN A 3 -46.23 -23.14 -17.23
N ASN A 4 -44.92 -23.33 -17.47
CA ASN A 4 -43.91 -23.04 -16.45
C ASN A 4 -42.54 -22.65 -17.05
N THR A 5 -42.54 -21.98 -18.20
CA THR A 5 -41.32 -21.67 -18.98
C THR A 5 -40.85 -20.22 -18.85
N THR A 6 -41.40 -19.44 -17.92
CA THR A 6 -41.12 -18.00 -17.79
C THR A 6 -40.19 -17.62 -16.63
N ASN A 7 -39.93 -18.50 -15.66
CA ASN A 7 -39.08 -18.18 -14.51
C ASN A 7 -37.57 -18.43 -14.69
N ALA A 8 -37.14 -19.05 -15.79
CA ALA A 8 -35.72 -19.40 -15.99
C ALA A 8 -34.87 -18.25 -16.55
N LYS A 9 -35.47 -17.15 -17.02
CA LYS A 9 -34.73 -16.03 -17.63
C LYS A 9 -34.41 -14.86 -16.69
N MET A 10 -34.93 -14.84 -15.46
CA MET A 10 -34.70 -13.75 -14.51
C MET A 10 -33.58 -14.03 -13.49
N ALA A 11 -33.11 -15.27 -13.37
CA ALA A 11 -31.97 -15.64 -12.51
C ALA A 11 -30.63 -15.68 -13.27
N ASP A 12 -30.67 -15.75 -14.60
CA ASP A 12 -29.48 -15.78 -15.48
C ASP A 12 -28.90 -14.38 -15.76
N GLN A 13 -29.55 -13.35 -15.19
CA GLN A 13 -29.12 -11.96 -15.15
C GLN A 13 -28.79 -11.52 -13.71
N ILE A 14 -28.18 -12.39 -12.89
CA ILE A 14 -27.16 -11.86 -11.97
C ILE A 14 -26.14 -11.23 -12.91
N SER A 15 -26.25 -9.92 -13.02
CA SER A 15 -26.07 -9.26 -14.30
C SER A 15 -24.64 -9.49 -14.79
N GLN A 16 -24.46 -9.85 -16.06
CA GLN A 16 -23.11 -9.93 -16.64
C GLN A 16 -22.32 -8.64 -16.36
N GLN A 17 -23.00 -7.51 -16.14
CA GLN A 17 -22.43 -6.25 -15.68
C GLN A 17 -21.98 -6.26 -14.21
N GLU A 18 -22.71 -6.85 -13.26
CA GLU A 18 -22.23 -7.05 -11.87
C GLU A 18 -21.10 -8.07 -11.80
N LEU A 19 -21.15 -9.15 -12.59
CA LEU A 19 -20.03 -10.09 -12.74
C LEU A 19 -18.82 -9.44 -13.39
N GLN A 20 -19.01 -8.65 -14.46
CA GLN A 20 -17.94 -7.86 -15.06
C GLN A 20 -17.42 -6.79 -14.12
N HIS A 21 -18.27 -6.15 -13.32
CA HIS A 21 -17.85 -5.16 -12.32
C HIS A 21 -17.09 -5.84 -11.19
N LEU A 22 -17.58 -6.96 -10.65
CA LEU A 22 -16.86 -7.78 -9.66
C LEU A 22 -15.53 -8.26 -10.22
N ILE A 23 -15.46 -8.77 -11.46
CA ILE A 23 -14.21 -9.09 -12.14
C ILE A 23 -13.35 -7.83 -12.21
N THR A 24 -13.83 -6.71 -12.74
CA THR A 24 -13.01 -5.49 -12.91
C THR A 24 -12.53 -4.89 -11.57
N VAL A 25 -13.31 -5.05 -10.48
CA VAL A 25 -13.01 -4.53 -9.13
C VAL A 25 -12.14 -5.49 -8.31
N SER A 26 -12.31 -6.81 -8.45
CA SER A 26 -11.52 -7.85 -7.76
C SER A 26 -10.38 -8.46 -8.60
N THR A 27 -10.34 -8.16 -9.91
CA THR A 27 -9.25 -8.42 -10.86
C THR A 27 -8.61 -7.13 -11.36
N GLY A 28 -8.85 -6.01 -10.66
CA GLY A 28 -8.19 -4.74 -10.93
C GLY A 28 -6.67 -4.87 -10.78
N PHE A 29 -5.95 -3.94 -11.40
CA PHE A 29 -4.52 -3.80 -11.17
C PHE A 29 -4.28 -2.70 -10.15
N ILE A 30 -3.32 -2.91 -9.26
CA ILE A 30 -2.77 -1.88 -8.38
C ILE A 30 -1.33 -1.61 -8.82
N ASP A 31 -0.96 -0.34 -8.92
CA ASP A 31 0.44 0.05 -8.98
C ASP A 31 0.92 0.27 -7.54
N ALA A 32 1.99 -0.41 -7.17
CA ALA A 32 2.58 -0.36 -5.85
C ALA A 32 4.08 -0.16 -5.92
N TYR A 33 4.65 0.39 -4.85
CA TYR A 33 6.07 0.38 -4.57
C TYR A 33 6.42 -0.81 -3.69
N ILE A 34 7.53 -1.46 -4.03
CA ILE A 34 8.23 -2.39 -3.15
C ILE A 34 9.34 -1.61 -2.45
N ILE A 35 9.23 -1.49 -1.13
CA ILE A 35 10.13 -0.70 -0.29
C ILE A 35 10.91 -1.65 0.61
N ASP A 36 12.24 -1.64 0.47
CA ASP A 36 13.11 -2.45 1.31
C ASP A 36 13.23 -1.81 2.70
N CYS A 37 12.67 -2.48 3.71
CA CYS A 37 12.66 -2.05 5.10
C CYS A 37 13.83 -2.67 5.87
N HIS A 38 14.60 -1.85 6.59
CA HIS A 38 15.71 -2.35 7.38
C HIS A 38 15.23 -3.27 8.52
N GLY A 39 15.71 -4.52 8.51
CA GLY A 39 15.38 -5.52 9.54
C GLY A 39 13.96 -6.09 9.46
N LYS A 40 13.24 -5.86 8.35
CA LYS A 40 11.88 -6.38 8.13
C LYS A 40 11.74 -6.90 6.70
N ASP A 41 10.69 -7.69 6.45
CA ASP A 41 10.29 -8.03 5.09
C ASP A 41 10.00 -6.76 4.27
N PRO A 42 10.13 -6.78 2.94
CA PRO A 42 9.83 -5.62 2.12
C PRO A 42 8.36 -5.20 2.28
N MET A 43 8.15 -3.90 2.26
CA MET A 43 6.84 -3.29 2.37
C MET A 43 6.22 -3.11 0.99
N LEU A 44 4.94 -3.44 0.86
CA LEU A 44 4.16 -3.15 -0.33
C LEU A 44 3.29 -1.91 -0.06
N LEU A 45 3.56 -0.83 -0.79
CA LEU A 45 2.89 0.46 -0.61
C LEU A 45 2.17 0.88 -1.89
N PRO A 46 0.84 1.06 -1.90
CA PRO A 46 0.13 1.58 -3.06
C PRO A 46 0.68 2.93 -3.54
N GLN A 47 0.84 3.13 -4.85
CA GLN A 47 1.40 4.38 -5.38
C GLN A 47 0.43 5.55 -5.31
N ASN A 48 -0.88 5.28 -5.26
CA ASN A 48 -1.90 6.33 -5.27
C ASN A 48 -1.87 7.22 -4.02
N ILE A 49 -1.26 6.76 -2.92
CA ILE A 49 -1.09 7.54 -1.69
C ILE A 49 0.27 8.25 -1.63
N VAL A 50 1.12 8.13 -2.65
CA VAL A 50 2.42 8.80 -2.72
C VAL A 50 2.28 10.09 -3.53
N LEU A 51 2.44 11.23 -2.87
CA LEU A 51 2.28 12.55 -3.49
C LEU A 51 3.54 13.02 -4.21
N SER A 52 4.73 12.69 -3.68
CA SER A 52 6.01 13.02 -4.30
C SER A 52 7.15 12.17 -3.75
N ALA A 53 8.30 12.22 -4.41
CA ALA A 53 9.55 11.63 -3.95
C ALA A 53 10.64 12.70 -3.98
N LEU A 54 11.43 12.78 -2.90
CA LEU A 54 12.47 13.80 -2.71
C LEU A 54 13.78 13.12 -2.32
N ASP A 55 14.89 13.50 -2.93
CA ASP A 55 16.21 13.13 -2.43
C ASP A 55 16.45 13.84 -1.09
N SER A 56 16.91 13.10 -0.08
CA SER A 56 17.09 13.64 1.26
C SER A 56 18.26 12.96 1.98
N ASP A 57 18.83 13.66 2.97
CA ASP A 57 19.61 13.01 4.02
C ASP A 57 18.66 12.11 4.82
N THR A 58 19.11 10.92 5.18
CA THR A 58 18.34 9.90 5.90
C THR A 58 18.27 10.15 7.40
N GLN A 59 19.16 10.98 7.96
CA GLN A 59 19.25 11.25 9.40
C GLN A 59 18.46 12.49 9.83
N VAL A 60 17.39 12.82 9.10
CA VAL A 60 16.52 13.96 9.39
C VAL A 60 15.21 13.49 10.01
N LYS A 61 14.69 14.27 10.96
CA LYS A 61 13.39 14.01 11.58
C LYS A 61 12.22 14.61 10.80
N VAL A 62 12.52 15.55 9.92
CA VAL A 62 11.57 16.34 9.15
C VAL A 62 12.13 16.57 7.74
N VAL A 63 11.26 16.53 6.74
CA VAL A 63 11.58 16.90 5.35
C VAL A 63 10.73 18.10 4.96
N GLU A 64 11.34 19.06 4.25
CA GLU A 64 10.64 20.22 3.69
C GLU A 64 9.95 19.81 2.39
N TRP A 65 8.63 20.04 2.32
CA TRP A 65 7.84 19.79 1.13
C TRP A 65 6.83 20.91 0.91
N HIS A 66 6.99 21.65 -0.19
CA HIS A 66 6.33 22.93 -0.39
C HIS A 66 6.57 23.85 0.83
N ASP A 67 5.52 24.46 1.38
CA ASP A 67 5.61 25.33 2.57
C ASP A 67 5.39 24.56 3.89
N ALA A 68 5.50 23.22 3.87
CA ALA A 68 5.26 22.36 5.02
C ALA A 68 6.51 21.60 5.46
N GLN A 69 6.58 21.34 6.76
CA GLN A 69 7.58 20.49 7.39
C GLN A 69 6.92 19.16 7.77
N LEU A 70 7.28 18.10 7.06
CA LEU A 70 6.66 16.79 7.23
C LEU A 70 7.51 15.92 8.16
N PRO A 71 6.94 15.32 9.22
CA PRO A 71 7.66 14.39 10.06
C PRO A 71 8.07 13.15 9.27
N VAL A 72 9.22 12.58 9.61
CA VAL A 72 9.81 11.43 8.92
C VAL A 72 9.56 10.15 9.70
N TYR A 73 9.01 9.15 9.02
CA TYR A 73 9.08 7.75 9.44
C TYR A 73 10.18 7.04 8.67
N ALA A 74 11.18 6.52 9.39
CA ALA A 74 12.35 5.90 8.78
C ALA A 74 12.18 4.38 8.65
N VAL A 75 12.25 3.88 7.41
CA VAL A 75 12.34 2.44 7.11
C VAL A 75 13.69 2.06 6.47
N ASN A 76 14.51 3.06 6.14
CA ASN A 76 15.83 2.89 5.58
C ASN A 76 16.85 2.26 6.57
N ASP A 77 17.97 1.82 6.02
CA ASP A 77 19.15 1.40 6.76
C ASP A 77 19.75 2.59 7.55
N PRO A 78 19.93 2.49 8.87
CA PRO A 78 20.50 3.55 9.70
C PRO A 78 21.92 3.98 9.30
N THR A 79 22.66 3.14 8.59
CA THR A 79 24.04 3.41 8.15
C THR A 79 24.09 4.21 6.85
N ARG A 80 23.00 4.24 6.07
CA ARG A 80 22.91 5.11 4.89
C ARG A 80 22.78 6.56 5.34
N LYS A 81 23.36 7.46 4.53
CA LYS A 81 23.35 8.93 4.73
C LYS A 81 22.52 9.68 3.69
N SER A 82 22.08 8.99 2.66
CA SER A 82 21.31 9.58 1.57
C SER A 82 20.28 8.54 1.13
N GLY A 83 19.10 9.03 0.83
CA GLY A 83 17.95 8.21 0.50
C GLY A 83 16.87 9.03 -0.15
N VAL A 84 15.70 8.43 -0.27
CA VAL A 84 14.53 9.05 -0.89
C VAL A 84 13.41 9.13 0.14
N ALA A 85 12.92 10.33 0.38
CA ALA A 85 11.73 10.59 1.17
C ALA A 85 10.49 10.56 0.27
N LEU A 86 9.61 9.58 0.47
CA LEU A 86 8.30 9.56 -0.18
C LEU A 86 7.32 10.36 0.65
N VAL A 87 6.69 11.38 0.08
CA VAL A 87 5.63 12.12 0.74
C VAL A 87 4.34 11.32 0.64
N ILE A 88 3.81 10.91 1.79
CA ILE A 88 2.62 10.08 1.90
C ILE A 88 1.41 10.96 2.23
N GLU A 89 0.31 10.71 1.52
CA GLU A 89 -0.99 11.29 1.80
C GLU A 89 -1.53 10.79 3.14
N GLY A 90 -2.12 11.71 3.91
CA GLY A 90 -2.95 11.38 5.08
C GLY A 90 -4.39 11.79 4.82
N ASP A 91 -5.32 11.33 5.65
CA ASP A 91 -6.75 11.67 5.51
C ASP A 91 -6.97 13.19 5.56
N GLU A 92 -6.16 13.88 6.38
CA GLU A 92 -6.07 15.33 6.41
C GLU A 92 -4.68 15.85 6.00
N VAL A 93 -4.62 17.11 5.55
CA VAL A 93 -3.37 17.78 5.13
C VAL A 93 -2.29 17.72 6.20
N HIS A 94 -2.66 17.85 7.47
CA HIS A 94 -1.73 17.84 8.59
C HIS A 94 -1.24 16.44 8.98
N GLN A 95 -1.87 15.39 8.46
CA GLN A 95 -1.49 13.99 8.69
C GLN A 95 -0.54 13.45 7.61
N ARG A 96 -0.11 14.30 6.67
CA ARG A 96 0.93 13.97 5.70
C ARG A 96 2.26 13.78 6.41
N PHE A 97 3.02 12.82 5.93
CA PHE A 97 4.35 12.53 6.47
C PHE A 97 5.29 12.08 5.36
N ALA A 98 6.58 12.02 5.68
CA ALA A 98 7.61 11.53 4.78
C ALA A 98 8.04 10.13 5.22
N LEU A 99 8.02 9.17 4.30
CA LEU A 99 8.56 7.83 4.49
C LEU A 99 9.99 7.78 3.93
N MET A 100 10.99 7.66 4.79
CA MET A 100 12.40 7.62 4.38
C MET A 100 12.81 6.23 3.93
N CYS A 101 13.17 6.12 2.65
CA CYS A 101 13.60 4.91 1.97
C CYS A 101 15.10 4.96 1.66
N ASN A 102 15.73 3.80 1.47
CA ASN A 102 17.14 3.69 1.10
C ASN A 102 17.46 4.33 -0.26
N GLU A 103 16.54 4.23 -1.19
CA GLU A 103 16.61 4.68 -2.58
C GLU A 103 15.19 4.72 -3.17
N MET A 104 15.06 5.14 -4.43
CA MET A 104 13.76 5.16 -5.11
C MET A 104 13.20 3.74 -5.18
N PRO A 105 12.01 3.48 -4.60
CA PRO A 105 11.45 2.13 -4.55
C PRO A 105 11.12 1.58 -5.95
N LYS A 106 11.12 0.25 -6.06
CA LYS A 106 10.75 -0.43 -7.30
C LYS A 106 9.24 -0.37 -7.50
N THR A 107 8.81 0.06 -8.68
CA THR A 107 7.41 0.00 -9.09
C THR A 107 7.05 -1.41 -9.53
N ILE A 108 5.88 -1.88 -9.10
CA ILE A 108 5.27 -3.10 -9.59
C ILE A 108 3.78 -2.87 -9.86
N ARG A 109 3.29 -3.44 -10.97
CA ARG A 109 1.87 -3.50 -11.28
C ARG A 109 1.36 -4.90 -10.96
N LEU A 110 0.45 -5.00 -10.01
CA LEU A 110 -0.06 -6.26 -9.47
C LEU A 110 -1.51 -6.43 -9.86
N ARG A 111 -1.92 -7.65 -10.17
CA ARG A 111 -3.35 -7.97 -10.13
C ARG A 111 -3.74 -8.23 -8.68
N ILE A 112 -4.87 -7.65 -8.22
CA ILE A 112 -5.34 -7.83 -6.83
C ILE A 112 -5.42 -9.32 -6.45
N SER A 113 -5.89 -10.17 -7.37
CA SER A 113 -5.99 -11.62 -7.16
C SER A 113 -4.65 -12.36 -6.99
N GLU A 114 -3.52 -11.73 -7.30
CA GLU A 114 -2.17 -12.31 -7.11
C GLU A 114 -1.60 -12.02 -5.72
N VAL A 115 -2.21 -11.08 -4.99
CA VAL A 115 -1.86 -10.77 -3.61
C VAL A 115 -2.75 -11.61 -2.72
N VAL A 116 -2.12 -12.54 -1.99
CA VAL A 116 -2.83 -13.44 -1.07
C VAL A 116 -2.39 -13.17 0.35
N ASP A 117 -3.33 -13.29 1.28
CA ASP A 117 -3.04 -13.17 2.70
C ASP A 117 -2.04 -14.25 3.14
N ALA A 118 -1.07 -13.88 3.97
CA ALA A 118 -0.15 -14.82 4.58
C ALA A 118 -0.61 -15.15 6.01
N ASP A 119 -0.59 -16.43 6.37
CA ASP A 119 -0.97 -16.91 7.72
C ASP A 119 0.04 -16.55 8.83
N GLN A 120 0.91 -15.56 8.59
CA GLN A 120 1.93 -15.15 9.54
C GLN A 120 1.33 -14.26 10.64
N GLN A 121 1.66 -14.58 11.88
CA GLN A 121 1.23 -13.78 13.02
C GLN A 121 1.85 -12.38 12.96
N VAL A 122 0.99 -11.37 12.97
CA VAL A 122 1.40 -9.96 13.06
C VAL A 122 1.83 -9.67 14.50
N THR A 123 3.12 -9.38 14.68
CA THR A 123 3.73 -9.04 15.99
C THR A 123 4.22 -7.60 16.05
N ASP A 124 4.47 -6.98 14.89
CA ASP A 124 4.92 -5.60 14.77
C ASP A 124 3.70 -4.68 14.57
N PRO A 125 3.47 -3.68 15.44
CA PRO A 125 2.32 -2.78 15.34
C PRO A 125 2.36 -1.86 14.11
N ALA A 126 3.52 -1.67 13.48
CA ALA A 126 3.63 -0.94 12.21
C ALA A 126 3.23 -1.80 10.99
N VAL A 127 2.97 -3.09 11.18
CA VAL A 127 2.47 -4.00 10.14
C VAL A 127 0.97 -4.19 10.32
N PHE A 128 0.20 -3.90 9.28
CA PHE A 128 -1.23 -4.21 9.25
C PHE A 128 -1.45 -5.69 8.96
N GLN A 129 -0.78 -6.20 7.93
CA GLN A 129 -0.96 -7.58 7.45
C GLN A 129 0.25 -8.04 6.64
N TYR A 130 0.57 -9.33 6.71
CA TYR A 130 1.50 -9.96 5.78
C TYR A 130 0.75 -10.54 4.58
N VAL A 131 1.32 -10.35 3.39
CA VAL A 131 0.79 -10.86 2.13
C VAL A 131 1.89 -11.55 1.35
N ARG A 132 1.51 -12.46 0.46
CA ARG A 132 2.41 -13.09 -0.51
C ARG A 132 2.04 -12.70 -1.91
N MET A 133 3.08 -12.53 -2.72
CA MET A 133 2.99 -12.49 -4.17
C MET A 133 3.95 -13.55 -4.70
N GLY A 134 3.41 -14.63 -5.24
CA GLY A 134 4.19 -15.82 -5.53
C GLY A 134 4.85 -16.38 -4.26
N ASP A 135 6.16 -16.58 -4.31
CA ASP A 135 6.94 -17.12 -3.19
C ASP A 135 7.51 -16.04 -2.24
N GLN A 136 7.30 -14.76 -2.57
CA GLN A 136 7.86 -13.66 -1.79
C GLN A 136 6.84 -13.10 -0.80
N LEU A 137 7.30 -12.92 0.44
CA LEU A 137 6.54 -12.32 1.53
C LEU A 137 6.74 -10.79 1.51
N PHE A 138 5.63 -10.08 1.72
CA PHE A 138 5.61 -8.63 1.91
C PHE A 138 4.73 -8.31 3.10
N HIS A 139 4.84 -7.07 3.58
CA HIS A 139 3.90 -6.54 4.56
C HIS A 139 3.21 -5.28 4.05
N ILE A 140 1.94 -5.15 4.44
CA ILE A 140 1.15 -3.95 4.29
C ILE A 140 1.35 -3.11 5.57
N PRO A 141 1.74 -1.84 5.46
CA PRO A 141 1.97 -0.99 6.63
C PRO A 141 0.67 -0.56 7.30
N GLN A 142 0.73 -0.42 8.63
CA GLN A 142 -0.37 0.14 9.43
C GLN A 142 -0.24 1.66 9.53
N MET A 143 -0.91 2.38 8.62
CA MET A 143 -0.81 3.85 8.50
C MET A 143 -1.11 4.58 9.80
N GLY A 144 -2.21 4.23 10.47
CA GLY A 144 -2.61 4.90 11.72
C GLY A 144 -1.57 4.75 12.83
N TYR A 145 -0.93 3.59 12.94
CA TYR A 145 0.15 3.40 13.90
C TYR A 145 1.39 4.22 13.52
N ILE A 146 1.78 4.20 12.23
CA ILE A 146 2.93 4.96 11.74
C ILE A 146 2.76 6.45 12.04
N GLN A 147 1.61 7.03 11.70
CA GLN A 147 1.27 8.43 11.96
C GLN A 147 1.33 8.75 13.46
N SER A 148 0.67 7.95 14.31
CA SER A 148 0.72 8.18 15.76
C SER A 148 2.13 8.03 16.34
N SER A 149 2.96 7.14 15.79
CA SER A 149 4.34 6.94 16.25
C SER A 149 5.26 8.15 15.99
N ILE A 150 4.92 8.97 15.00
CA ILE A 150 5.64 10.20 14.64
C ILE A 150 4.93 11.48 15.11
N GLY A 151 3.86 11.33 15.91
CA GLY A 151 3.15 12.43 16.57
C GLY A 151 2.04 13.08 15.74
N LEU A 152 1.47 12.34 14.79
CA LEU A 152 0.30 12.74 13.98
C LEU A 152 -0.98 12.03 14.41
#